data_AF-A0A5N4C0D3-F1
#
_entry.id   AF-A0A5N4C0D3-F1
#
_cell.length_a   1.000
_cell.length_b   1.000
_cell.length_c   1.000
_cell.angle_alpha   90.00
_cell.angle_beta   90.00
_cell.angle_gamma   90.00
#
_symmetry.space_group_name_H-M   'P 1'
#
loop_
_entity.id
_entity.type
_entity.pdbx_description
1 polymer ?
#
loop_
_entity_poly.entity_id
_entity_poly.type
_entity_poly.pdbx_seq_one_letter_code
_entity_poly.pdbx_strand_id
1 'polypeptide(L)'
;YLRFKIQRNVENVTYLFSFFFLDHPIMMGFEPLVNQRLLPPTFPRYAKIIKREEMVNYFARLIDRIKTVCEVVNLTNLHCILDFFCEFSEQSPCVLSRSLLQEVCIPKLCSCHSNGSCITHATCQDCDSITNTYNTCFKTTFLVDNKKVFGTHLMQDMVKDALRSFVSPPVLSPKCCLYNNHQAKDCIDSFVTHCVRPFCSLIQIHGHNRARQRDKLGHILEEFATLQDEAEKVDAALHTMLLKQEPQRQHLACLGTWVLYHNLRIMIQYLLSGFELELYSMHEYYYIYWYLSEFLYAWLMSTLSRADGSQMAEERIMEEQQKGRSSKKTKKKKKVRPLSREITMSQAYQNMCAGMFKTMVAFDMDGKVRKPKFELDSEQVRYEHRFAPFNSVMTPPPVHYLQFKVNLLLHIVVKYLVLDLLGDVLFVPSCFVEVDSHVELLLHQWDQRDKVEMSDLNKYSPPPQAPELYVAASKHFQQAKMILENIPNPDHEVSRILKVAKPNFVVMKLLAGGHKKESKVPPEFDFSAHKYFPVVKLV
;
A
#
# COMPACT_ATOMS: atom_id res chain seq x y z
N TYR A 1 0.54 32.43 -5.00
CA TYR A 1 0.72 32.97 -6.37
C TYR A 1 0.29 31.97 -7.45
N LEU A 2 0.85 30.74 -7.51
CA LEU A 2 0.42 29.71 -8.50
C LEU A 2 -1.07 29.36 -8.45
N ARG A 3 -1.64 29.15 -7.25
CA ARG A 3 -3.09 28.89 -7.04
C ARG A 3 -3.99 29.95 -7.69
N PHE A 4 -3.69 31.23 -7.43
CA PHE A 4 -4.43 32.36 -8.00
C PHE A 4 -4.26 32.46 -9.53
N LYS A 5 -3.08 32.15 -10.07
CA LYS A 5 -2.81 32.17 -11.52
C LYS A 5 -3.53 31.02 -12.26
N ILE A 6 -3.56 29.83 -11.67
CA ILE A 6 -4.25 28.66 -12.23
C ILE A 6 -5.77 28.87 -12.17
N GLN A 7 -6.31 29.28 -11.03
CA GLN A 7 -7.75 29.44 -10.84
C GLN A 7 -8.35 30.53 -11.74
N ARG A 8 -7.66 31.66 -11.90
CA ARG A 8 -8.09 32.75 -12.78
C ARG A 8 -7.98 32.42 -14.28
N ASN A 9 -7.08 31.52 -14.66
CA ASN A 9 -6.98 31.02 -16.03
C ASN A 9 -8.04 29.96 -16.35
N VAL A 10 -8.44 29.14 -15.38
CA VAL A 10 -9.48 28.11 -15.53
C VAL A 10 -10.85 28.74 -15.81
N GLU A 11 -11.20 29.83 -15.14
CA GLU A 11 -12.48 30.54 -15.37
C GLU A 11 -12.57 31.11 -16.79
N ASN A 12 -11.47 31.67 -17.33
CA ASN A 12 -11.41 32.19 -18.71
C ASN A 12 -11.51 31.10 -19.79
N VAL A 13 -10.99 29.89 -19.51
CA VAL A 13 -11.05 28.76 -20.46
C VAL A 13 -12.48 28.27 -20.66
N THR A 14 -13.32 28.32 -19.63
CA THR A 14 -14.74 27.91 -19.72
C THR A 14 -15.54 28.79 -20.68
N TYR A 15 -15.22 30.09 -20.77
CA TYR A 15 -15.87 31.03 -21.69
C TYR A 15 -15.47 30.80 -23.16
N LEU A 16 -14.22 30.41 -23.41
CA LEU A 16 -13.68 30.15 -24.76
C LEU A 16 -14.32 28.91 -25.44
N PHE A 17 -14.81 27.94 -24.66
CA PHE A 17 -15.41 26.72 -25.23
C PHE A 17 -16.79 26.94 -25.88
N SER A 18 -17.48 28.05 -25.60
CA SER A 18 -18.79 28.37 -26.20
C SER A 18 -18.73 28.71 -27.69
N PHE A 19 -17.55 29.08 -28.22
CA PHE A 19 -17.39 29.52 -29.61
C PHE A 19 -17.11 28.38 -30.62
N PHE A 20 -16.91 27.15 -30.16
CA PHE A 20 -16.49 26.01 -30.99
C PHE A 20 -17.64 25.15 -31.56
N PHE A 21 -18.88 25.65 -31.60
CA PHE A 21 -20.07 24.86 -31.98
C PHE A 21 -20.41 24.82 -33.49
N LEU A 22 -19.57 25.37 -34.38
CA LEU A 22 -19.80 25.27 -35.84
C LEU A 22 -18.98 24.11 -36.44
N ASP A 23 -19.69 23.09 -36.93
CA ASP A 23 -19.14 21.96 -37.68
C ASP A 23 -18.79 22.40 -39.11
N HIS A 24 -17.50 22.60 -39.39
CA HIS A 24 -16.98 22.65 -40.75
C HIS A 24 -16.16 21.39 -41.04
N PRO A 25 -16.40 20.69 -42.18
CA PRO A 25 -15.74 19.43 -42.51
C PRO A 25 -14.24 19.57 -42.78
N ILE A 26 -13.75 20.78 -43.03
CA ILE A 26 -12.33 21.13 -43.15
C ILE A 26 -12.16 22.45 -42.40
N MET A 27 -11.45 22.43 -41.27
CA MET A 27 -11.10 23.66 -40.58
C MET A 27 -10.03 24.36 -41.42
N MET A 28 -10.35 25.53 -41.97
CA MET A 28 -9.41 26.31 -42.78
C MET A 28 -8.11 26.53 -41.98
N GLY A 29 -6.97 26.10 -42.53
CA GLY A 29 -5.66 26.16 -41.86
C GLY A 29 -5.24 24.92 -41.05
N PHE A 30 -6.10 23.90 -40.91
CA PHE A 30 -5.74 22.63 -40.30
C PHE A 30 -5.60 21.53 -41.36
N GLU A 31 -4.35 21.16 -41.69
CA GLU A 31 -4.05 20.03 -42.57
C GLU A 31 -3.67 18.82 -41.70
N PRO A 32 -4.57 17.83 -41.52
CA PRO A 32 -4.35 16.71 -40.59
C PRO A 32 -3.14 15.84 -40.95
N LEU A 33 -2.70 15.87 -42.21
CA LEU A 33 -1.54 15.12 -42.70
C LEU A 33 -0.25 15.96 -42.77
N VAL A 34 -0.27 17.25 -42.39
CA VAL A 34 0.90 18.15 -42.54
C VAL A 34 2.09 17.64 -41.74
N ASN A 35 1.81 17.08 -40.56
CA ASN A 35 2.83 16.50 -39.70
C ASN A 35 3.50 15.28 -40.33
N GLN A 36 2.82 14.50 -41.19
CA GLN A 36 3.42 13.31 -41.81
C GLN A 36 4.65 13.65 -42.67
N ARG A 37 4.70 14.87 -43.24
CA ARG A 37 5.84 15.36 -44.03
C ARG A 37 6.97 15.95 -43.18
N LEU A 38 6.70 16.24 -41.90
CA LEU A 38 7.64 16.81 -40.93
C LEU A 38 8.13 15.79 -39.90
N LEU A 39 7.59 14.57 -39.90
CA LEU A 39 8.02 13.51 -38.99
C LEU A 39 9.41 13.01 -39.41
N PRO A 40 10.36 12.85 -38.46
CA PRO A 40 11.61 12.14 -38.72
C PRO A 40 11.32 10.71 -39.20
N PRO A 41 12.29 10.03 -39.87
CA PRO A 41 12.13 8.66 -40.37
C PRO A 41 11.90 7.70 -39.20
N THR A 42 10.65 7.60 -38.80
CA THR A 42 10.09 6.71 -37.80
C THR A 42 8.91 6.03 -38.47
N PHE A 43 8.59 4.80 -38.08
CA PHE A 43 7.47 4.07 -38.69
C PHE A 43 6.21 4.97 -38.74
N PRO A 44 5.56 5.12 -39.90
CA PRO A 44 4.40 5.98 -40.04
C PRO A 44 3.35 5.64 -38.99
N ARG A 45 3.05 6.60 -38.09
CA ARG A 45 1.97 6.44 -37.12
C ARG A 45 0.75 7.17 -37.63
N TYR A 46 -0.35 6.46 -37.83
CA TYR A 46 -1.65 7.09 -38.10
C TYR A 46 -2.05 7.93 -36.89
N ALA A 47 -2.14 9.25 -37.06
CA ALA A 47 -2.62 10.12 -36.01
C ALA A 47 -4.12 9.86 -35.81
N LYS A 48 -4.49 9.29 -34.66
CA LYS A 48 -5.90 9.14 -34.29
C LYS A 48 -6.45 10.52 -33.95
N ILE A 49 -7.26 11.08 -34.84
CA ILE A 49 -7.95 12.35 -34.62
C ILE A 49 -9.12 12.09 -33.67
N ILE A 50 -9.12 12.77 -32.53
CA ILE A 50 -10.18 12.67 -31.51
C ILE A 50 -11.34 13.57 -31.94
N LYS A 51 -12.58 13.11 -31.78
CA LYS A 51 -13.77 13.91 -32.10
C LYS A 51 -13.84 15.14 -31.20
N ARG A 52 -14.41 16.25 -31.71
CA ARG A 52 -14.53 17.51 -30.97
C ARG A 52 -15.24 17.33 -29.62
N GLU A 53 -16.34 16.59 -29.59
CA GLU A 53 -17.09 16.30 -28.36
C GLU A 53 -16.25 15.53 -27.31
N GLU A 54 -15.56 14.47 -27.73
CA GLU A 54 -14.65 13.71 -26.86
C GLU A 54 -13.52 14.59 -26.31
N MET A 55 -13.02 15.52 -27.14
CA MET A 55 -11.97 16.46 -26.79
C MET A 55 -12.44 17.50 -25.76
N VAL A 56 -13.64 18.06 -25.92
CA VAL A 56 -14.25 18.97 -24.92
C VAL A 56 -14.44 18.24 -23.58
N ASN A 57 -14.97 17.01 -23.62
CA ASN A 57 -15.12 16.16 -22.43
C ASN A 57 -13.77 15.86 -21.75
N TYR A 58 -12.72 15.62 -22.54
CA TYR A 58 -11.37 15.43 -22.02
C TYR A 58 -10.86 16.68 -21.29
N PHE A 59 -11.02 17.88 -21.87
CA PHE A 59 -10.58 19.13 -21.22
C PHE A 59 -11.38 19.47 -19.97
N ALA A 60 -12.70 19.24 -19.96
CA ALA A 60 -13.51 19.41 -18.76
C ALA A 60 -12.98 18.53 -17.60
N ARG A 61 -12.75 17.24 -17.85
CA ARG A 61 -12.16 16.31 -16.87
C ARG A 61 -10.73 16.68 -16.48
N LEU A 62 -9.93 17.23 -17.41
CA LEU A 62 -8.59 17.72 -17.10
C LEU A 62 -8.65 18.90 -16.13
N ILE A 63 -9.53 19.87 -16.38
CA ILE A 63 -9.73 21.02 -15.51
C ILE A 63 -10.14 20.58 -14.11
N ASP A 64 -11.08 19.63 -13.98
CA ASP A 64 -11.50 19.14 -12.67
C ASP A 64 -10.37 18.42 -11.94
N ARG A 65 -9.57 17.59 -12.64
CA ARG A 65 -8.36 17.00 -12.04
C ARG A 65 -7.37 18.07 -11.57
N ILE A 66 -7.18 19.16 -12.32
CA ILE A 66 -6.30 20.27 -11.92
C ILE A 66 -6.86 21.00 -10.69
N LYS A 67 -8.18 21.17 -10.58
CA LYS A 67 -8.82 21.73 -9.38
C LYS A 67 -8.53 20.85 -8.16
N THR A 68 -8.73 19.53 -8.28
CA THR A 68 -8.38 18.56 -7.22
C THR A 68 -6.90 18.65 -6.85
N VAL A 69 -5.98 18.72 -7.83
CA VAL A 69 -4.55 18.92 -7.55
C VAL A 69 -4.29 20.17 -6.71
N CYS A 70 -5.07 21.24 -6.88
CA CYS A 70 -4.92 22.45 -6.07
C CYS A 70 -5.39 22.29 -4.62
N GLU A 71 -6.10 21.22 -4.27
CA GLU A 71 -6.61 20.95 -2.91
C GLU A 71 -5.52 20.36 -1.99
N VAL A 72 -4.50 19.71 -2.58
CA VAL A 72 -3.40 19.07 -1.83
C VAL A 72 -2.67 20.04 -0.88
N VAL A 73 -2.61 21.33 -1.24
CA VAL A 73 -1.92 22.38 -0.46
C VAL A 73 -2.62 22.69 0.87
N ASN A 74 -3.86 22.22 1.06
CA ASN A 74 -4.59 22.38 2.31
C ASN A 74 -4.24 21.27 3.32
N LEU A 75 -3.47 20.25 2.90
CA LEU A 75 -3.04 19.15 3.76
C LEU A 75 -1.73 19.52 4.46
N THR A 76 -1.65 19.29 5.76
CA THR A 76 -0.44 19.55 6.56
C THR A 76 0.17 18.29 7.17
N ASN A 77 -0.51 17.16 7.04
CA ASN A 77 -0.09 15.87 7.59
C ASN A 77 0.47 14.96 6.49
N LEU A 78 1.61 14.32 6.76
CA LEU A 78 2.30 13.45 5.81
C LEU A 78 1.44 12.26 5.33
N HIS A 79 0.74 11.58 6.24
CA HIS A 79 -0.14 10.45 5.89
C HIS A 79 -1.30 10.91 5.02
N CYS A 80 -1.91 12.07 5.31
CA CYS A 80 -2.96 12.63 4.44
C CYS A 80 -2.44 12.96 3.03
N ILE A 81 -1.20 13.45 2.89
CA ILE A 81 -0.60 13.72 1.57
C ILE A 81 -0.38 12.39 0.82
N LEU A 82 0.15 11.36 1.49
CA LEU A 82 0.33 10.04 0.88
C LEU A 82 -1.01 9.45 0.41
N ASP A 83 -2.04 9.51 1.24
CA ASP A 83 -3.39 9.03 0.89
C ASP A 83 -3.98 9.83 -0.28
N PHE A 84 -3.83 11.16 -0.29
CA PHE A 84 -4.26 12.00 -1.41
C PHE A 84 -3.61 11.58 -2.73
N PHE A 85 -2.30 11.33 -2.72
CA PHE A 85 -1.58 10.88 -3.91
C PHE A 85 -2.05 9.48 -4.36
N CYS A 86 -2.30 8.57 -3.42
CA CYS A 86 -2.86 7.24 -3.71
C CYS A 86 -4.24 7.36 -4.38
N GLU A 87 -5.16 8.11 -3.77
CA GLU A 87 -6.53 8.31 -4.26
C GLU A 87 -6.54 9.02 -5.61
N PHE A 88 -5.71 10.06 -5.78
CA PHE A 88 -5.59 10.76 -7.05
C PHE A 88 -5.09 9.83 -8.15
N SER A 89 -4.10 8.97 -7.85
CA SER A 89 -3.58 7.95 -8.76
C SER A 89 -4.65 6.92 -9.15
N GLU A 90 -5.60 6.58 -8.28
CA GLU A 90 -6.69 5.63 -8.56
C GLU A 90 -7.66 6.13 -9.64
N GLN A 91 -7.76 7.43 -9.82
CA GLN A 91 -8.61 8.04 -10.86
C GLN A 91 -7.98 7.95 -12.27
N SER A 92 -6.85 7.24 -12.43
CA SER A 92 -6.09 7.15 -13.68
C SER A 92 -5.81 8.53 -14.33
N PRO A 93 -5.22 9.48 -13.58
CA PRO A 93 -4.98 10.85 -14.04
C PRO A 93 -4.02 10.87 -15.23
N CYS A 94 -4.11 11.87 -16.10
CA CYS A 94 -3.21 12.01 -17.25
C CYS A 94 -1.80 12.44 -16.82
N VAL A 95 -0.84 12.39 -17.75
CA VAL A 95 0.55 12.78 -17.47
C VAL A 95 0.65 14.20 -16.94
N LEU A 96 -0.07 15.15 -17.54
CA LEU A 96 -0.02 16.55 -17.12
C LEU A 96 -0.49 16.73 -15.67
N SER A 97 -1.66 16.18 -15.33
CA SER A 97 -2.22 16.34 -13.99
C SER A 97 -1.39 15.62 -12.91
N ARG A 98 -0.76 14.48 -13.25
CA ARG A 98 0.21 13.80 -12.36
C ARG A 98 1.49 14.61 -12.15
N SER A 99 2.04 15.18 -13.22
CA SER A 99 3.22 16.03 -13.14
C SER A 99 2.95 17.29 -12.33
N LEU A 100 1.79 17.94 -12.55
CA LEU A 100 1.38 19.11 -11.75
C LEU A 100 1.25 18.78 -10.27
N LEU A 101 0.68 17.62 -9.90
CA LEU A 101 0.58 17.22 -8.50
C LEU A 101 1.96 17.09 -7.83
N GLN A 102 2.91 16.45 -8.50
CA GLN A 102 4.27 16.30 -7.99
C GLN A 102 4.98 17.66 -7.83
N GLU A 103 4.89 18.53 -8.83
CA GLU A 103 5.51 19.85 -8.80
C GLU A 103 4.88 20.79 -7.76
N VAL A 104 3.55 20.70 -7.55
CA VAL A 104 2.87 21.46 -6.49
C VAL A 104 3.32 20.98 -5.11
N CYS A 105 3.45 19.66 -4.92
CA CYS A 105 3.75 19.08 -3.61
C CYS A 105 5.22 19.25 -3.21
N ILE A 106 6.16 18.98 -4.10
CA ILE A 106 7.60 19.09 -3.84
C ILE A 106 8.20 19.98 -4.95
N PRO A 107 8.16 21.31 -4.78
CA PRO A 107 8.68 22.23 -5.76
C PRO A 107 10.18 22.04 -5.93
N LYS A 108 10.61 21.77 -7.15
CA LYS A 108 12.01 21.63 -7.50
C LYS A 108 12.63 23.00 -7.78
N LEU A 109 13.83 23.25 -7.28
CA LEU A 109 14.60 24.46 -7.59
C LEU A 109 15.49 24.22 -8.82
N CYS A 110 15.49 25.18 -9.75
CA CYS A 110 16.48 25.23 -10.83
C CYS A 110 17.86 25.52 -10.23
N SER A 111 18.87 24.70 -10.55
CA SER A 111 20.26 24.89 -10.12
C SER A 111 20.97 26.09 -10.78
N CYS A 112 20.26 26.87 -11.59
CA CYS A 112 20.84 27.88 -12.47
C CYS A 112 21.36 29.16 -11.79
N HIS A 113 21.17 29.39 -10.48
CA HIS A 113 21.68 30.59 -9.80
C HIS A 113 22.32 30.28 -8.44
N SER A 114 23.66 30.33 -8.40
CA SER A 114 24.48 30.18 -7.18
C SER A 114 24.54 31.42 -6.29
N ASN A 115 23.87 32.52 -6.65
CA ASN A 115 23.87 33.77 -5.88
C ASN A 115 22.47 34.15 -5.38
N GLY A 116 22.07 33.55 -4.25
CA GLY A 116 21.22 34.16 -3.22
C GLY A 116 19.80 34.65 -3.59
N SER A 117 19.29 34.43 -4.80
CA SER A 117 17.94 34.86 -5.21
C SER A 117 17.11 33.68 -5.69
N CYS A 118 16.22 33.22 -4.81
CA CYS A 118 15.30 32.10 -5.04
C CYS A 118 14.26 32.47 -6.11
N ILE A 119 14.51 32.10 -7.36
CA ILE A 119 13.55 32.23 -8.45
C ILE A 119 12.86 30.87 -8.62
N THR A 120 11.61 30.76 -8.17
CA THR A 120 10.72 29.66 -8.57
C THR A 120 10.61 29.61 -10.09
N HIS A 121 10.41 28.42 -10.68
CA HIS A 121 10.35 28.15 -12.13
C HIS A 121 9.61 29.18 -13.01
N ALA A 122 8.67 29.95 -12.44
CA ALA A 122 7.85 30.96 -13.11
C ALA A 122 8.57 32.30 -13.40
N THR A 123 9.80 32.51 -12.95
CA THR A 123 10.51 33.81 -13.07
C THR A 123 11.92 33.71 -13.68
N CYS A 124 12.34 32.54 -14.17
CA CYS A 124 13.62 32.41 -14.88
C CYS A 124 13.44 32.83 -16.34
N GLN A 125 13.87 34.06 -16.68
CA GLN A 125 13.80 34.62 -18.04
C GLN A 125 14.64 33.84 -19.07
N ASP A 126 15.66 33.08 -18.63
CA ASP A 126 16.51 32.29 -19.54
C ASP A 126 15.86 30.95 -19.99
N CYS A 127 14.71 30.58 -19.42
CA CYS A 127 13.99 29.33 -19.72
C CYS A 127 12.71 29.56 -20.54
N ASP A 128 12.58 30.67 -21.26
CA ASP A 128 11.35 31.12 -21.94
C ASP A 128 10.86 30.25 -23.10
N SER A 129 11.57 29.18 -23.47
CA SER A 129 11.03 28.16 -24.38
C SER A 129 10.17 27.14 -23.59
N ILE A 130 8.87 27.43 -23.45
CA ILE A 130 7.83 26.52 -22.91
C ILE A 130 7.96 25.09 -23.48
N THR A 131 8.47 24.94 -24.70
CA THR A 131 8.70 23.67 -25.40
C THR A 131 9.85 22.83 -24.83
N ASN A 132 10.90 23.44 -24.29
CA ASN A 132 12.00 22.72 -23.62
C ASN A 132 11.66 22.39 -22.15
N THR A 133 10.73 23.12 -21.53
CA THR A 133 10.27 22.86 -20.16
C THR A 133 9.58 21.51 -20.01
N TYR A 134 8.77 21.10 -21.01
CA TYR A 134 8.11 19.79 -21.00
C TYR A 134 9.06 18.62 -21.31
N ASN A 135 10.08 18.83 -22.16
CA ASN A 135 11.10 17.81 -22.45
C ASN A 135 12.11 17.64 -21.30
N THR A 136 12.43 18.72 -20.58
CA THR A 136 13.30 18.67 -19.39
C THR A 136 12.57 18.15 -18.15
N CYS A 137 11.23 18.21 -18.12
CA CYS A 137 10.42 17.50 -17.10
C CYS A 137 10.67 15.98 -17.08
N PHE A 138 11.24 15.41 -18.15
CA PHE A 138 11.69 14.01 -18.23
C PHE A 138 13.17 13.78 -17.87
N LYS A 139 14.01 14.83 -17.83
CA LYS A 139 15.43 14.73 -17.45
C LYS A 139 15.64 15.26 -16.03
N THR A 140 15.57 14.35 -15.07
CA THR A 140 15.73 14.50 -13.61
C THR A 140 17.08 15.07 -13.15
N THR A 141 17.93 15.60 -14.03
CA THR A 141 19.36 15.83 -13.75
C THR A 141 19.71 17.23 -13.23
N PHE A 142 18.82 18.22 -13.34
CA PHE A 142 19.13 19.65 -13.05
C PHE A 142 18.37 20.28 -11.88
N LEU A 143 17.66 19.49 -11.08
CA LEU A 143 16.72 20.00 -10.09
C LEU A 143 17.12 19.61 -8.68
N VAL A 144 17.27 20.60 -7.79
CA VAL A 144 17.65 20.41 -6.38
C VAL A 144 16.39 20.28 -5.51
N ASP A 145 16.37 19.27 -4.65
CA ASP A 145 15.33 19.08 -3.64
C ASP A 145 15.47 20.14 -2.54
N ASN A 146 14.47 21.02 -2.40
CA ASN A 146 14.46 22.06 -1.37
C ASN A 146 14.05 21.51 0.01
N LYS A 147 13.83 20.19 0.16
CA LYS A 147 13.40 19.49 1.38
C LYS A 147 12.12 20.07 2.01
N LYS A 148 11.35 20.83 1.22
CA LYS A 148 10.16 21.57 1.65
C LYS A 148 8.94 21.11 0.86
N VAL A 149 7.89 20.75 1.57
CA VAL A 149 6.56 20.45 1.03
C VAL A 149 5.80 21.76 0.83
N PHE A 150 5.21 21.93 -0.36
CA PHE A 150 4.58 23.16 -0.84
C PHE A 150 5.48 24.41 -0.81
N GLY A 151 6.80 24.22 -0.70
CA GLY A 151 7.79 25.29 -0.57
C GLY A 151 7.82 25.99 0.79
N THR A 152 6.97 25.60 1.74
CA THR A 152 6.80 26.27 3.05
C THR A 152 7.10 25.36 4.24
N HIS A 153 6.71 24.08 4.18
CA HIS A 153 6.82 23.16 5.32
C HIS A 153 8.05 22.28 5.19
N LEU A 154 8.89 22.19 6.23
CA LEU A 154 10.02 21.26 6.23
C LEU A 154 9.50 19.82 6.32
N MET A 155 10.04 18.92 5.49
CA MET A 155 9.69 17.49 5.58
C MET A 155 10.00 16.91 6.96
N GLN A 156 11.06 17.39 7.62
CA GLN A 156 11.43 16.99 8.98
C GLN A 156 10.30 17.26 9.99
N ASP A 157 9.66 18.43 9.91
CA ASP A 157 8.56 18.79 10.80
C ASP A 157 7.34 17.90 10.55
N MET A 158 7.04 17.62 9.28
CA MET A 158 5.95 16.72 8.89
C MET A 158 6.18 15.29 9.37
N VAL A 159 7.42 14.78 9.30
CA VAL A 159 7.80 13.47 9.85
C VAL A 159 7.65 13.45 11.37
N LYS A 160 8.11 14.47 12.08
CA LYS A 160 7.93 14.59 13.54
C LYS A 160 6.46 14.60 13.93
N ASP A 161 5.63 15.33 13.19
CA ASP A 161 4.19 15.39 13.43
C ASP A 161 3.50 14.05 13.11
N ALA A 162 3.92 13.36 12.04
CA ALA A 162 3.44 12.01 11.73
C ALA A 162 3.76 11.04 12.88
N LEU A 163 5.00 11.03 13.37
CA LEU A 163 5.43 10.23 14.52
C LEU A 163 4.58 10.52 15.77
N ARG A 164 4.38 11.80 16.12
CA ARG A 164 3.52 12.19 17.25
C ARG A 164 2.08 11.70 17.06
N SER A 165 1.55 11.80 15.85
CA SER A 165 0.16 11.46 15.56
C SER A 165 -0.13 9.96 15.44
N PHE A 166 0.91 9.14 15.22
CA PHE A 166 0.77 7.71 14.95
C PHE A 166 1.24 6.83 16.13
N VAL A 167 2.42 7.13 16.70
CA VAL A 167 3.05 6.31 17.75
C VAL A 167 3.36 7.07 19.04
N SER A 168 3.20 8.40 19.08
CA SER A 168 3.37 9.22 20.29
C SER A 168 4.69 8.97 21.07
N PRO A 169 5.87 9.04 20.42
CA PRO A 169 7.13 8.67 21.07
C PRO A 169 7.47 9.65 22.22
N PRO A 170 7.83 9.18 23.43
CA PRO A 170 8.15 9.97 24.61
C PRO A 170 9.21 11.02 24.37
N VAL A 171 10.23 10.75 23.57
CA VAL A 171 11.29 11.73 23.27
C VAL A 171 10.73 13.02 22.65
N LEU A 172 9.57 12.95 21.97
CA LEU A 172 8.87 14.11 21.40
C LEU A 172 7.80 14.71 22.34
N SER A 173 7.57 14.10 23.50
CA SER A 173 6.60 14.55 24.51
C SER A 173 7.25 15.59 25.43
N PRO A 174 6.72 16.84 25.53
CA PRO A 174 7.30 17.89 26.38
C PRO A 174 7.40 17.54 27.87
N LYS A 175 6.70 16.50 28.30
CA LYS A 175 6.66 16.03 29.69
C LYS A 175 7.62 14.87 29.96
N CYS A 176 8.30 14.35 28.95
CA CYS A 176 9.30 13.30 29.11
C CYS A 176 10.63 13.91 29.59
N CYS A 177 11.31 13.22 30.49
CA CYS A 177 12.66 13.58 30.93
C CYS A 177 13.67 13.71 29.77
N LEU A 178 13.48 12.93 28.70
CA LEU A 178 14.33 12.97 27.51
C LEU A 178 14.07 14.18 26.60
N TYR A 179 12.97 14.92 26.80
CA TYR A 179 12.61 16.04 25.91
C TYR A 179 13.67 17.13 25.84
N ASN A 180 14.43 17.35 26.92
CA ASN A 180 15.52 18.33 26.97
C ASN A 180 16.92 17.69 26.98
N ASN A 181 17.00 16.36 26.83
CA ASN A 181 18.28 15.67 26.77
C ASN A 181 18.91 15.89 25.39
N HIS A 182 20.11 16.49 25.35
CA HIS A 182 20.81 16.83 24.11
C HIS A 182 21.09 15.60 23.24
N GLN A 183 21.59 14.52 23.83
CA GLN A 183 21.88 13.28 23.13
C GLN A 183 20.61 12.63 22.56
N ALA A 184 19.50 12.66 23.31
CA ALA A 184 18.23 12.14 22.81
C ALA A 184 17.67 12.97 21.64
N LYS A 185 17.85 14.30 21.69
CA LYS A 185 17.50 15.22 20.59
C LYS A 185 18.33 14.95 19.34
N ASP A 186 19.64 14.80 19.48
CA ASP A 186 20.53 14.53 18.35
C ASP A 186 20.16 13.22 17.66
N CYS A 187 19.88 12.16 18.43
CA CYS A 187 19.44 10.87 17.88
C CYS A 187 18.15 11.01 17.06
N ILE A 188 17.12 11.67 17.61
CA ILE A 188 15.83 11.80 16.89
C ILE A 188 15.95 12.75 15.69
N ASP A 189 16.73 13.82 15.78
CA ASP A 189 16.91 14.79 14.70
C ASP A 189 17.73 14.20 13.54
N SER A 190 18.73 13.38 13.84
CA SER A 190 19.46 12.59 12.84
C SER A 190 18.54 11.62 12.10
N PHE A 191 17.77 10.82 12.84
CA PHE A 191 16.83 9.86 12.27
C PHE A 191 15.78 10.54 11.38
N VAL A 192 15.17 11.64 11.87
CA VAL A 192 14.19 12.42 11.10
C VAL A 192 14.82 13.01 9.84
N THR A 193 16.10 13.40 9.89
CA THR A 193 16.82 13.90 8.71
C THR A 193 17.01 12.80 7.66
N HIS A 194 17.32 11.58 8.08
CA HIS A 194 17.43 10.44 7.16
C HIS A 194 16.09 10.00 6.58
N CYS A 195 14.97 10.22 7.28
CA CYS A 195 13.63 9.99 6.75
C CYS A 195 13.26 10.90 5.55
N VAL A 196 13.84 12.10 5.46
CA VAL A 196 13.40 13.11 4.47
C VAL A 196 13.42 12.58 3.04
N ARG A 197 14.54 12.00 2.60
CA ARG A 197 14.70 11.55 1.21
C ARG A 197 13.75 10.37 0.88
N PRO A 198 13.71 9.27 1.66
CA PRO A 198 12.82 8.15 1.36
C PRO A 198 11.34 8.56 1.33
N PHE A 199 10.89 9.44 2.23
CA PHE A 199 9.50 9.91 2.21
C PHE A 199 9.19 10.86 1.04
N CYS A 200 10.11 11.75 0.65
CA CYS A 200 9.97 12.53 -0.58
C CYS A 200 9.86 11.62 -1.81
N SER A 201 10.73 10.61 -1.90
CA SER A 201 10.70 9.60 -2.97
C SER A 201 9.36 8.84 -2.97
N LEU A 202 8.87 8.42 -1.80
CA LEU A 202 7.60 7.70 -1.67
C LEU A 202 6.42 8.55 -2.17
N ILE A 203 6.36 9.84 -1.84
CA ILE A 203 5.33 10.75 -2.38
C ILE A 203 5.42 10.82 -3.91
N GLN A 204 6.61 11.00 -4.46
CA GLN A 204 6.83 11.07 -5.91
C GLN A 204 6.45 9.77 -6.62
N ILE A 205 6.73 8.61 -6.00
CA ILE A 205 6.37 7.30 -6.53
C ILE A 205 4.88 7.24 -6.84
N HIS A 206 4.02 7.63 -5.89
CA HIS A 206 2.57 7.66 -6.07
C HIS A 206 2.09 8.62 -7.17
N GLY A 207 2.93 9.58 -7.57
CA GLY A 207 2.67 10.48 -8.70
C GLY A 207 2.95 9.86 -10.07
N HIS A 208 3.61 8.70 -10.17
CA HIS A 208 3.88 8.04 -11.45
C HIS A 208 2.66 7.32 -12.03
N ASN A 209 2.79 6.72 -13.22
CA ASN A 209 1.78 5.77 -13.71
C ASN A 209 1.90 4.42 -12.97
N ARG A 210 0.86 3.58 -13.06
CA ARG A 210 0.75 2.30 -12.30
C ARG A 210 1.92 1.34 -12.52
N ALA A 211 2.35 1.15 -13.76
CA ALA A 211 3.49 0.27 -14.06
C ALA A 211 4.80 0.78 -13.42
N ARG A 212 5.03 2.11 -13.51
CA ARG A 212 6.22 2.74 -12.91
C ARG A 212 6.14 2.83 -11.38
N GLN A 213 4.93 2.94 -10.82
CA GLN A 213 4.71 2.83 -9.37
C GLN A 213 5.21 1.49 -8.88
N ARG A 214 4.72 0.38 -9.47
CA ARG A 214 5.14 -0.98 -9.07
C ARG A 214 6.66 -1.18 -9.14
N ASP A 215 7.27 -0.78 -10.24
CA ASP A 215 8.72 -0.81 -10.47
C ASP A 215 9.49 -0.11 -9.33
N LYS A 216 9.11 1.15 -9.03
CA LYS A 216 9.79 1.94 -8.00
C LYS A 216 9.47 1.53 -6.57
N LEU A 217 8.28 0.97 -6.30
CA LEU A 217 7.92 0.41 -4.99
C LEU A 217 8.83 -0.76 -4.61
N GLY A 218 9.26 -1.58 -5.59
CA GLY A 218 10.24 -2.63 -5.33
C GLY A 218 11.59 -2.07 -4.88
N HIS A 219 12.09 -1.04 -5.56
CA HIS A 219 13.38 -0.44 -5.23
C HIS A 219 13.41 0.36 -3.92
N ILE A 220 12.34 1.08 -3.59
CA ILE A 220 12.32 1.92 -2.39
C ILE A 220 12.33 1.10 -1.08
N LEU A 221 12.02 -0.19 -1.14
CA LEU A 221 12.11 -1.09 0.02
C LEU A 221 13.54 -1.24 0.55
N GLU A 222 14.57 -1.06 -0.28
CA GLU A 222 15.98 -1.05 0.18
C GLU A 222 16.26 0.18 1.07
N GLU A 223 15.76 1.35 0.67
CA GLU A 223 15.87 2.59 1.46
C GLU A 223 15.09 2.47 2.78
N PHE A 224 13.87 1.91 2.75
CA PHE A 224 13.06 1.73 3.97
C PHE A 224 13.54 0.59 4.87
N ALA A 225 14.21 -0.43 4.34
CA ALA A 225 14.88 -1.45 5.15
C ALA A 225 16.05 -0.85 5.95
N THR A 226 16.81 0.05 5.32
CA THR A 226 17.87 0.80 6.01
C THR A 226 17.30 1.69 7.12
N LEU A 227 16.19 2.39 6.83
CA LEU A 227 15.48 3.18 7.86
C LEU A 227 14.94 2.32 9.01
N GLN A 228 14.53 1.08 8.75
CA GLN A 228 14.01 0.16 9.77
C GLN A 228 15.11 -0.19 10.79
N ASP A 229 16.29 -0.60 10.31
CA ASP A 229 17.45 -0.91 11.16
C ASP A 229 17.91 0.32 11.96
N GLU A 230 17.94 1.50 11.35
CA GLU A 230 18.24 2.75 12.06
C GLU A 230 17.20 3.05 13.15
N ALA A 231 15.90 2.91 12.84
CA ALA A 231 14.82 3.16 13.78
C ALA A 231 14.91 2.27 15.01
N GLU A 232 15.19 0.98 14.83
CA GLU A 232 15.35 0.01 15.92
C GLU A 232 16.56 0.34 16.81
N LYS A 233 17.69 0.75 16.22
CA LYS A 233 18.88 1.21 16.96
C LYS A 233 18.59 2.46 17.77
N VAL A 234 17.88 3.43 17.19
CA VAL A 234 17.50 4.66 17.89
C VAL A 234 16.50 4.38 19.01
N ASP A 235 15.51 3.52 18.79
CA ASP A 235 14.58 3.09 19.84
C ASP A 235 15.31 2.40 20.99
N ALA A 236 16.27 1.51 20.72
CA ALA A 236 17.06 0.84 21.75
C ALA A 236 17.91 1.83 22.57
N ALA A 237 18.56 2.80 21.90
CA ALA A 237 19.32 3.86 22.55
C ALA A 237 18.43 4.73 23.45
N LEU A 238 17.30 5.21 22.91
CA LEU A 238 16.33 6.03 23.67
C LEU A 238 15.74 5.26 24.85
N HIS A 239 15.46 3.96 24.69
CA HIS A 239 14.96 3.12 25.76
C HIS A 239 15.98 2.99 26.90
N THR A 240 17.26 2.77 26.57
CA THR A 240 18.35 2.70 27.56
C THR A 240 18.51 4.00 28.33
N MET A 241 18.35 5.15 27.66
CA MET A 241 18.38 6.46 28.30
C MET A 241 17.16 6.68 29.20
N LEU A 242 15.97 6.24 28.75
CA LEU A 242 14.72 6.39 29.48
C LEU A 242 14.73 5.58 30.78
N LEU A 243 15.12 4.30 30.74
CA LEU A 243 15.14 3.44 31.92
C LEU A 243 16.06 3.96 33.04
N LYS A 244 17.14 4.69 32.68
CA LYS A 244 18.02 5.32 33.68
C LYS A 244 17.35 6.46 34.44
N GLN A 245 16.37 7.14 33.85
CA GLN A 245 15.72 8.33 34.42
C GLN A 245 14.30 8.05 34.91
N GLU A 246 13.54 7.20 34.21
CA GLU A 246 12.16 6.82 34.50
C GLU A 246 12.02 5.28 34.42
N PRO A 247 12.47 4.51 35.44
CA PRO A 247 12.48 3.03 35.38
C PRO A 247 11.09 2.40 35.22
N GLN A 248 10.03 3.11 35.60
CA GLN A 248 8.64 2.65 35.50
C GLN A 248 8.02 2.90 34.12
N ARG A 249 8.67 3.68 33.24
CA ARG A 249 8.14 3.99 31.91
C ARG A 249 8.62 2.99 30.88
N GLN A 250 7.79 2.02 30.57
CA GLN A 250 8.02 1.10 29.46
C GLN A 250 7.67 1.79 28.15
N HIS A 251 8.66 1.94 27.28
CA HIS A 251 8.45 2.46 25.95
C HIS A 251 9.49 1.87 24.99
N LEU A 252 9.05 0.91 24.19
CA LEU A 252 9.90 0.15 23.27
C LEU A 252 9.37 0.29 21.84
N ALA A 253 10.28 0.49 20.89
CA ALA A 253 10.07 0.31 19.46
C ALA A 253 9.03 1.23 18.77
N CYS A 254 8.91 2.52 19.12
CA CYS A 254 7.95 3.38 18.42
C CYS A 254 8.40 3.79 17.03
N LEU A 255 9.67 4.18 16.86
CA LEU A 255 10.20 4.53 15.55
C LEU A 255 10.18 3.30 14.65
N GLY A 256 10.61 2.15 15.17
CA GLY A 256 10.58 0.86 14.49
C GLY A 256 9.16 0.45 14.09
N THR A 257 8.16 0.66 14.96
CA THR A 257 6.73 0.40 14.64
C THR A 257 6.24 1.30 13.50
N TRP A 258 6.64 2.58 13.50
CA TRP A 258 6.22 3.53 12.47
C TRP A 258 6.85 3.24 11.10
N VAL A 259 8.15 2.93 11.05
CA VAL A 259 8.82 2.54 9.80
C VAL A 259 8.28 1.20 9.29
N LEU A 260 8.05 0.24 10.18
CA LEU A 260 7.50 -1.07 9.82
C LEU A 260 6.10 -0.96 9.19
N TYR A 261 5.27 -0.06 9.72
CA TYR A 261 3.97 0.25 9.13
C TYR A 261 4.12 0.67 7.66
N HIS A 262 5.07 1.53 7.34
CA HIS A 262 5.33 1.97 5.97
C HIS A 262 5.92 0.87 5.09
N ASN A 263 6.86 0.06 5.60
CA ASN A 263 7.37 -1.13 4.91
C ASN A 263 6.23 -2.07 4.50
N LEU A 264 5.36 -2.43 5.45
CA LEU A 264 4.23 -3.32 5.19
C LEU A 264 3.25 -2.73 4.17
N ARG A 265 2.94 -1.43 4.25
CA ARG A 265 2.09 -0.74 3.26
C ARG A 265 2.70 -0.79 1.86
N ILE A 266 4.00 -0.56 1.71
CA ILE A 266 4.71 -0.63 0.42
C ILE A 266 4.69 -2.06 -0.13
N MET A 267 4.99 -3.07 0.70
CA MET A 267 4.96 -4.49 0.30
C MET A 267 3.56 -4.91 -0.16
N ILE A 268 2.53 -4.54 0.59
CA ILE A 268 1.12 -4.83 0.24
C ILE A 268 0.76 -4.15 -1.09
N GLN A 269 1.10 -2.89 -1.27
CA GLN A 269 0.82 -2.16 -2.51
C GLN A 269 1.55 -2.76 -3.71
N TYR A 270 2.81 -3.19 -3.53
CA TYR A 270 3.58 -3.89 -4.56
C TYR A 270 2.86 -5.17 -5.01
N LEU A 271 2.42 -6.02 -4.07
CA LEU A 271 1.69 -7.24 -4.41
C LEU A 271 0.34 -6.95 -5.07
N LEU A 272 -0.47 -6.06 -4.51
CA LEU A 272 -1.79 -5.72 -5.03
C LEU A 272 -1.70 -5.11 -6.45
N SER A 273 -0.67 -4.32 -6.73
CA SER A 273 -0.45 -3.75 -8.07
C SER A 273 -0.21 -4.82 -9.14
N GLY A 274 0.23 -6.03 -8.77
CA GLY A 274 0.36 -7.13 -9.72
C GLY A 274 -0.99 -7.71 -10.17
N PHE A 275 -2.05 -7.62 -9.37
CA PHE A 275 -3.40 -7.93 -9.85
C PHE A 275 -3.91 -6.84 -10.80
N GLU A 276 -3.74 -5.57 -10.43
CA GLU A 276 -4.17 -4.43 -11.25
C GLU A 276 -3.48 -4.39 -12.62
N LEU A 277 -2.23 -4.84 -12.68
CA LEU A 277 -1.42 -4.90 -13.91
C LEU A 277 -1.47 -6.28 -14.59
N GLU A 278 -2.32 -7.19 -14.12
CA GLU A 278 -2.49 -8.55 -14.67
C GLU A 278 -1.17 -9.35 -14.78
N LEU A 279 -0.29 -9.19 -13.79
CA LEU A 279 1.04 -9.82 -13.76
C LEU A 279 1.05 -11.23 -13.16
N TYR A 280 -0.07 -11.66 -12.59
CA TYR A 280 -0.23 -12.98 -11.99
C TYR A 280 -1.18 -13.83 -12.81
N SER A 281 -0.76 -15.05 -13.09
CA SER A 281 -1.63 -16.09 -13.64
C SER A 281 -2.52 -16.70 -12.56
N MET A 282 -3.67 -17.26 -12.94
CA MET A 282 -4.62 -17.87 -12.00
C MET A 282 -3.98 -18.88 -11.03
N HIS A 283 -3.06 -19.72 -11.50
CA HIS A 283 -2.39 -20.73 -10.68
C HIS A 283 -1.38 -20.14 -9.67
N GLU A 284 -1.08 -18.84 -9.76
CA GLU A 284 -0.21 -18.12 -8.82
C GLU A 284 -0.99 -17.44 -7.69
N TYR A 285 -2.30 -17.24 -7.86
CA TYR A 285 -3.13 -16.44 -6.94
C TYR A 285 -3.06 -16.94 -5.50
N TYR A 286 -3.01 -18.25 -5.28
CA TYR A 286 -3.14 -18.81 -3.95
C TYR A 286 -1.97 -18.40 -3.03
N TYR A 287 -0.72 -18.42 -3.51
CA TYR A 287 0.43 -18.03 -2.70
C TYR A 287 0.55 -16.50 -2.56
N ILE A 288 0.08 -15.73 -3.55
CA ILE A 288 0.01 -14.26 -3.44
C ILE A 288 -1.02 -13.86 -2.37
N TYR A 289 -2.23 -14.42 -2.42
CA TYR A 289 -3.27 -14.14 -1.42
C TYR A 289 -2.91 -14.68 -0.04
N TRP A 290 -2.26 -15.84 0.04
CA TRP A 290 -1.73 -16.37 1.30
C TRP A 290 -0.72 -15.41 1.93
N TYR A 291 0.25 -14.94 1.15
CA TYR A 291 1.27 -14.01 1.63
C TYR A 291 0.65 -12.68 2.07
N LEU A 292 -0.38 -12.20 1.35
CA LEU A 292 -1.15 -11.05 1.79
C LEU A 292 -1.90 -11.33 3.12
N SER A 293 -2.64 -12.44 3.24
CA SER A 293 -3.53 -12.68 4.39
C SER A 293 -2.82 -13.14 5.66
N GLU A 294 -2.00 -14.18 5.55
CA GLU A 294 -1.39 -14.87 6.69
C GLU A 294 -0.09 -14.18 7.13
N PHE A 295 0.56 -13.45 6.23
CA PHE A 295 1.82 -12.78 6.51
C PHE A 295 1.65 -11.25 6.59
N LEU A 296 1.51 -10.54 5.46
CA LEU A 296 1.59 -9.07 5.47
C LEU A 296 0.47 -8.38 6.26
N TYR A 297 -0.79 -8.77 6.06
CA TYR A 297 -1.89 -8.19 6.84
C TYR A 297 -1.85 -8.61 8.31
N ALA A 298 -1.39 -9.81 8.65
CA ALA A 298 -1.20 -10.22 10.05
C ALA A 298 -0.17 -9.33 10.75
N TRP A 299 0.97 -9.09 10.10
CA TRP A 299 1.99 -8.16 10.57
C TRP A 299 1.50 -6.71 10.63
N LEU A 300 0.70 -6.27 9.66
CA LEU A 300 0.13 -4.92 9.66
C LEU A 300 -0.83 -4.73 10.84
N MET A 301 -1.69 -5.71 11.11
CA MET A 301 -2.62 -5.68 12.24
C MET A 301 -1.88 -5.63 13.59
N SER A 302 -0.84 -6.44 13.76
CA SER A 302 0.03 -6.38 14.95
C SER A 302 0.71 -5.02 15.10
N THR A 303 1.20 -4.45 14.00
CA THR A 303 1.85 -3.14 13.97
C THR A 303 0.88 -2.00 14.31
N LEU A 304 -0.32 -2.01 13.75
CA LEU A 304 -1.38 -1.05 14.07
C LEU A 304 -1.84 -1.18 15.53
N SER A 305 -1.95 -2.40 16.05
CA SER A 305 -2.29 -2.64 17.46
C SER A 305 -1.22 -2.13 18.42
N ARG A 306 0.07 -2.29 18.07
CA ARG A 306 1.19 -1.72 18.84
C ARG A 306 1.14 -0.20 18.84
N ALA A 307 0.91 0.42 17.68
CA ALA A 307 0.76 1.86 17.55
C ALA A 307 -0.42 2.40 18.40
N ASP A 308 -1.62 1.81 18.28
CA ASP A 308 -2.80 2.19 19.09
C ASP A 308 -2.53 2.02 20.59
N GLY A 309 -1.82 0.95 20.99
CA GLY A 309 -1.37 0.72 22.35
C GLY A 309 -0.45 1.81 22.90
N SER A 310 0.56 2.23 22.12
CA SER A 310 1.48 3.32 22.49
C SER A 310 0.74 4.65 22.67
N GLN A 311 -0.21 4.96 21.79
CA GLN A 311 -1.04 6.17 21.92
C GLN A 311 -1.86 6.14 23.21
N MET A 312 -2.51 5.02 23.52
CA MET A 312 -3.31 4.87 24.74
C MET A 312 -2.46 4.93 26.02
N ALA A 313 -1.23 4.43 25.98
CA ALA A 313 -0.31 4.50 27.12
C ALA A 313 0.08 5.96 27.40
N GLU A 314 0.47 6.71 26.38
CA GLU A 314 0.83 8.13 26.54
C GLU A 314 -0.38 8.97 26.98
N GLU A 315 -1.58 8.73 26.43
CA GLU A 315 -2.80 9.41 26.88
C GLU A 315 -3.08 9.18 28.37
N ARG A 316 -2.90 7.95 28.88
CA ARG A 316 -3.08 7.62 30.31
C ARG A 316 -2.09 8.38 31.19
N ILE A 317 -0.82 8.39 30.82
CA ILE A 317 0.23 9.14 31.54
C ILE A 317 -0.12 10.63 31.58
N MET A 318 -0.59 11.19 30.47
CA MET A 318 -1.00 12.59 30.40
C MET A 318 -2.20 12.91 31.31
N GLU A 319 -3.17 12.00 31.44
CA GLU A 319 -4.35 12.16 32.30
C GLU A 319 -4.03 12.04 33.79
N GLU A 320 -3.17 11.10 34.18
CA GLU A 320 -2.73 10.93 35.58
C GLU A 320 -1.99 12.17 36.09
N GLN A 321 -1.11 12.74 35.26
CA GLN A 321 -0.41 13.97 35.58
C GLN A 321 -1.31 15.21 35.61
N GLN A 322 -2.47 15.20 34.92
CA GLN A 322 -3.46 16.30 34.97
C GLN A 322 -4.35 16.24 36.22
N LYS A 323 -4.62 15.05 36.75
CA LYS A 323 -5.43 14.88 37.97
C LYS A 323 -4.79 15.53 39.21
N GLY A 324 -3.47 15.75 39.20
CA GLY A 324 -2.77 16.49 40.25
C GLY A 324 -3.05 17.99 40.29
N ARG A 325 -3.77 18.59 39.32
CA ARG A 325 -3.91 20.05 39.20
C ARG A 325 -5.33 20.65 39.17
N SER A 326 -6.43 19.89 39.05
CA SER A 326 -7.78 20.44 39.30
C SER A 326 -8.89 19.38 39.38
N SER A 327 -9.79 19.52 40.36
CA SER A 327 -11.00 18.72 40.54
C SER A 327 -12.19 19.35 39.78
N LYS A 328 -12.29 19.14 38.46
CA LYS A 328 -13.59 19.32 37.77
C LYS A 328 -13.73 18.32 36.63
N LYS A 329 -14.44 17.22 36.92
CA LYS A 329 -14.83 16.19 35.93
C LYS A 329 -15.84 16.79 34.96
N THR A 330 -15.37 17.35 33.86
CA THR A 330 -16.20 17.61 32.68
C THR A 330 -16.23 16.31 31.86
N LYS A 331 -17.41 15.81 31.50
CA LYS A 331 -17.59 14.62 30.64
C LYS A 331 -16.84 14.83 29.32
N LYS A 332 -15.63 14.26 29.17
CA LYS A 332 -14.86 14.32 27.92
C LYS A 332 -15.62 13.54 26.84
N LYS A 333 -15.86 14.19 25.69
CA LYS A 333 -16.32 13.51 24.47
C LYS A 333 -15.32 12.40 24.12
N LYS A 334 -15.83 11.21 23.79
CA LYS A 334 -15.02 10.07 23.34
C LYS A 334 -14.28 10.50 22.06
N LYS A 335 -12.95 10.68 22.15
CA LYS A 335 -12.11 11.11 21.04
C LYS A 335 -12.15 10.01 19.96
N VAL A 336 -12.26 10.41 18.69
CA VAL A 336 -12.20 9.46 17.56
C VAL A 336 -10.81 8.84 17.54
N ARG A 337 -10.73 7.51 17.53
CA ARG A 337 -9.46 6.78 17.47
C ARG A 337 -8.84 6.92 16.07
N PRO A 338 -7.64 7.53 15.93
CA PRO A 338 -7.07 7.85 14.62
C PRO A 338 -6.89 6.64 13.70
N LEU A 339 -6.50 5.48 14.26
CA LEU A 339 -6.18 4.27 13.50
C LEU A 339 -7.37 3.31 13.30
N SER A 340 -8.54 3.61 13.88
CA SER A 340 -9.66 2.67 13.89
C SER A 340 -10.13 2.28 12.49
N ARG A 341 -10.26 3.25 11.58
CA ARG A 341 -10.69 2.97 10.20
C ARG A 341 -9.68 2.09 9.48
N GLU A 342 -8.40 2.37 9.63
CA GLU A 342 -7.34 1.61 8.98
C GLU A 342 -7.25 0.17 9.50
N ILE A 343 -7.38 -0.04 10.82
CA ILE A 343 -7.49 -1.37 11.43
C ILE A 343 -8.68 -2.14 10.85
N THR A 344 -9.86 -1.50 10.81
CA THR A 344 -11.07 -2.13 10.27
C THR A 344 -10.93 -2.49 8.80
N MET A 345 -10.38 -1.59 7.97
CA MET A 345 -10.14 -1.85 6.55
C MET A 345 -9.10 -2.94 6.33
N SER A 346 -7.99 -2.91 7.06
CA SER A 346 -6.94 -3.94 6.99
C SER A 346 -7.47 -5.32 7.37
N GLN A 347 -8.34 -5.40 8.39
CA GLN A 347 -8.99 -6.64 8.80
C GLN A 347 -9.95 -7.18 7.73
N ALA A 348 -10.69 -6.30 7.04
CA ALA A 348 -11.56 -6.69 5.94
C ALA A 348 -10.75 -7.23 4.76
N TYR A 349 -9.68 -6.52 4.38
CA TYR A 349 -8.74 -6.94 3.33
C TYR A 349 -8.06 -8.27 3.65
N GLN A 350 -7.63 -8.48 4.89
CA GLN A 350 -7.06 -9.74 5.35
C GLN A 350 -8.04 -10.90 5.13
N ASN A 351 -9.31 -10.71 5.50
CA ASN A 351 -10.34 -11.72 5.32
C ASN A 351 -10.66 -11.96 3.83
N MET A 352 -10.69 -10.91 3.00
CA MET A 352 -10.85 -11.08 1.55
C MET A 352 -9.72 -11.91 0.95
N CYS A 353 -8.46 -11.62 1.32
CA CYS A 353 -7.29 -12.39 0.89
C CYS A 353 -7.37 -13.83 1.40
N ALA A 354 -7.70 -14.05 2.67
CA ALA A 354 -7.81 -15.39 3.25
C ALA A 354 -8.93 -16.23 2.59
N GLY A 355 -10.05 -15.58 2.25
CA GLY A 355 -11.13 -16.19 1.49
C GLY A 355 -10.65 -16.63 0.10
N MET A 356 -10.02 -15.72 -0.65
CA MET A 356 -9.48 -16.02 -1.98
C MET A 356 -8.39 -17.10 -1.95
N PHE A 357 -7.47 -17.03 -1.00
CA PHE A 357 -6.45 -18.07 -0.79
C PHE A 357 -7.09 -19.45 -0.67
N LYS A 358 -8.03 -19.62 0.27
CA LYS A 358 -8.71 -20.90 0.50
C LYS A 358 -9.55 -21.35 -0.69
N THR A 359 -10.22 -20.40 -1.38
CA THR A 359 -10.93 -20.67 -2.63
C THR A 359 -9.99 -21.25 -3.70
N MET A 360 -8.81 -20.66 -3.88
CA MET A 360 -7.86 -21.12 -4.89
C MET A 360 -7.30 -22.50 -4.57
N VAL A 361 -6.99 -22.79 -3.30
CA VAL A 361 -6.54 -24.12 -2.88
C VAL A 361 -7.65 -25.16 -3.09
N ALA A 362 -8.89 -24.84 -2.71
CA ALA A 362 -10.03 -25.73 -2.93
C ALA A 362 -10.28 -26.03 -4.41
N PHE A 363 -10.18 -25.02 -5.28
CA PHE A 363 -10.26 -25.23 -6.73
C PHE A 363 -9.12 -26.07 -7.27
N ASP A 364 -7.91 -25.94 -6.73
CA ASP A 364 -6.77 -26.75 -7.14
C ASP A 364 -6.99 -28.23 -6.79
N MET A 365 -7.50 -28.49 -5.58
CA MET A 365 -7.87 -29.84 -5.12
C MET A 365 -8.97 -30.48 -5.97
N ASP A 366 -9.94 -29.69 -6.44
CA ASP A 366 -10.98 -30.15 -7.37
C ASP A 366 -10.49 -30.28 -8.83
N GLY A 367 -9.21 -29.96 -9.12
CA GLY A 367 -8.67 -29.97 -10.48
C GLY A 367 -9.25 -28.88 -11.39
N LYS A 368 -9.82 -27.81 -10.81
CA LYS A 368 -10.44 -26.68 -11.53
C LYS A 368 -9.45 -25.55 -11.84
N VAL A 369 -8.21 -25.65 -11.38
CA VAL A 369 -7.14 -24.68 -11.70
C VAL A 369 -6.35 -25.14 -12.91
N ARG A 370 -6.34 -24.32 -13.98
CA ARG A 370 -5.51 -24.58 -15.16
C ARG A 370 -4.05 -24.26 -14.85
N LYS A 371 -3.18 -25.26 -14.97
CA LYS A 371 -1.72 -25.14 -14.87
C LYS A 371 -1.08 -25.40 -16.24
N PRO A 372 -0.21 -24.50 -16.73
CA PRO A 372 0.66 -24.81 -17.87
C PRO A 372 1.49 -26.07 -17.62
N LYS A 373 1.90 -26.76 -18.68
CA LYS A 373 2.97 -27.77 -18.57
C LYS A 373 4.29 -27.02 -18.45
N PHE A 374 4.98 -27.18 -17.32
CA PHE A 374 6.24 -26.52 -17.06
C PHE A 374 7.40 -27.45 -17.42
N GLU A 375 8.24 -27.08 -18.38
CA GLU A 375 9.44 -27.85 -18.77
C GLU A 375 10.72 -27.29 -18.14
N LEU A 376 10.83 -25.96 -18.01
CA LEU A 376 12.00 -25.24 -17.50
C LEU A 376 11.68 -24.34 -16.28
N ASP A 377 10.49 -24.51 -15.72
CA ASP A 377 9.94 -23.63 -14.68
C ASP A 377 9.42 -24.47 -13.51
N SER A 378 9.48 -23.91 -12.30
CA SER A 378 8.95 -24.53 -11.09
C SER A 378 8.18 -23.51 -10.27
N GLU A 379 7.29 -23.99 -9.41
CA GLU A 379 6.55 -23.11 -8.51
C GLU A 379 7.48 -22.33 -7.57
N GLN A 380 8.58 -22.95 -7.16
CA GLN A 380 9.61 -22.33 -6.33
C GLN A 380 10.22 -21.11 -7.00
N VAL A 381 10.67 -21.24 -8.26
CA VAL A 381 11.31 -20.14 -9.00
C VAL A 381 10.34 -18.98 -9.19
N ARG A 382 9.07 -19.26 -9.51
CA ARG A 382 8.03 -18.23 -9.60
C ARG A 382 7.82 -17.54 -8.26
N TYR A 383 7.63 -18.29 -7.19
CA TYR A 383 7.45 -17.77 -5.83
C TYR A 383 8.61 -16.83 -5.47
N GLU A 384 9.85 -17.31 -5.57
CA GLU A 384 11.05 -16.54 -5.25
C GLU A 384 11.13 -15.25 -6.08
N HIS A 385 10.81 -15.31 -7.37
CA HIS A 385 10.80 -14.12 -8.23
C HIS A 385 9.67 -13.13 -7.87
N ARG A 386 8.48 -13.59 -7.46
CA ARG A 386 7.38 -12.70 -7.05
C ARG A 386 7.71 -11.92 -5.78
N PHE A 387 8.43 -12.54 -4.86
CA PHE A 387 8.78 -11.97 -3.56
C PHE A 387 10.21 -11.42 -3.49
N ALA A 388 11.02 -11.55 -4.55
CA ALA A 388 12.41 -11.07 -4.59
C ALA A 388 12.63 -9.61 -4.13
N PRO A 389 11.75 -8.63 -4.44
CA PRO A 389 11.91 -7.26 -3.94
C PRO A 389 11.84 -7.12 -2.42
N PHE A 390 11.41 -8.15 -1.71
CA PHE A 390 11.29 -8.16 -0.25
C PHE A 390 12.57 -8.67 0.43
N ASN A 391 13.54 -9.18 -0.32
CA ASN A 391 14.75 -9.77 0.23
C ASN A 391 15.63 -8.77 1.02
N SER A 392 15.51 -7.47 0.75
CA SER A 392 16.21 -6.43 1.52
C SER A 392 15.56 -6.15 2.87
N VAL A 393 14.29 -6.56 3.07
CA VAL A 393 13.52 -6.30 4.28
C VAL A 393 13.72 -7.44 5.27
N MET A 394 14.29 -7.14 6.43
CA MET A 394 14.54 -8.13 7.50
C MET A 394 13.37 -8.27 8.47
N THR A 395 12.55 -7.23 8.60
CA THR A 395 11.37 -7.21 9.48
C THR A 395 10.16 -6.75 8.67
N PRO A 396 9.18 -7.63 8.40
CA PRO A 396 9.12 -9.02 8.86
C PRO A 396 10.12 -9.94 8.13
N PRO A 397 10.58 -11.05 8.75
CA PRO A 397 11.53 -11.97 8.12
C PRO A 397 10.97 -12.58 6.83
N PRO A 398 11.78 -12.69 5.74
CA PRO A 398 11.30 -13.23 4.48
C PRO A 398 10.88 -14.71 4.63
N VAL A 399 9.72 -15.05 4.08
CA VAL A 399 9.22 -16.43 4.07
C VAL A 399 9.74 -17.14 2.82
N HIS A 400 10.68 -18.07 3.01
CA HIS A 400 11.20 -18.88 1.91
C HIS A 400 10.16 -19.90 1.40
N TYR A 401 10.31 -20.35 0.17
CA TYR A 401 9.32 -21.21 -0.49
C TYR A 401 9.03 -22.50 0.29
N LEU A 402 10.04 -23.15 0.87
CA LEU A 402 9.83 -24.36 1.66
C LEU A 402 8.96 -24.08 2.90
N GLN A 403 9.24 -22.99 3.61
CA GLN A 403 8.43 -22.54 4.75
C GLN A 403 7.00 -22.21 4.34
N PHE A 404 6.80 -21.59 3.17
CA PHE A 404 5.47 -21.40 2.61
C PHE A 404 4.74 -22.74 2.40
N LYS A 405 5.39 -23.75 1.80
CA LYS A 405 4.79 -25.07 1.61
C LYS A 405 4.45 -25.75 2.93
N VAL A 406 5.28 -25.57 3.98
CA VAL A 406 4.98 -26.03 5.34
C VAL A 406 3.66 -25.45 5.83
N ASN A 407 3.58 -24.13 5.80
CA ASN A 407 2.44 -23.41 6.33
C ASN A 407 1.17 -23.70 5.53
N LEU A 408 1.29 -23.81 4.20
CA LEU A 408 0.20 -24.22 3.33
C LEU A 408 -0.36 -25.59 3.73
N LEU A 409 0.52 -26.57 3.94
CA LEU A 409 0.12 -27.91 4.36
C LEU A 409 -0.57 -27.88 5.72
N LEU A 410 -0.03 -27.11 6.67
CA LEU A 410 -0.69 -26.86 7.96
C LEU A 410 -2.10 -26.29 7.72
N HIS A 411 -2.29 -25.24 6.92
CA HIS A 411 -3.64 -24.71 6.68
C HIS A 411 -4.62 -25.70 6.02
N ILE A 412 -4.12 -26.68 5.26
CA ILE A 412 -4.94 -27.72 4.63
C ILE A 412 -5.24 -28.86 5.62
N VAL A 413 -4.29 -29.19 6.50
CA VAL A 413 -4.28 -30.41 7.34
C VAL A 413 -4.55 -30.13 8.82
N VAL A 414 -4.55 -28.88 9.31
CA VAL A 414 -4.57 -28.50 10.76
C VAL A 414 -5.80 -28.97 11.55
N LYS A 415 -6.81 -29.58 10.92
CA LYS A 415 -7.79 -30.38 11.68
C LYS A 415 -7.18 -31.63 12.33
N TYR A 416 -6.04 -32.14 11.83
CA TYR A 416 -5.45 -33.43 12.20
C TYR A 416 -4.24 -33.32 13.13
N LEU A 417 -3.41 -32.27 13.02
CA LEU A 417 -2.25 -32.10 13.92
C LEU A 417 -2.63 -31.81 15.38
N VAL A 418 -3.81 -31.23 15.60
CA VAL A 418 -4.31 -30.91 16.96
C VAL A 418 -4.75 -32.17 17.72
N LEU A 419 -5.03 -33.28 17.03
CA LEU A 419 -5.49 -34.52 17.68
C LEU A 419 -4.35 -35.50 18.03
N ASP A 420 -3.23 -35.47 17.29
CA ASP A 420 -2.15 -36.45 17.51
C ASP A 420 -0.98 -35.94 18.38
N LEU A 421 -0.83 -34.61 18.60
CA LEU A 421 0.39 -34.07 19.22
C LEU A 421 0.21 -33.18 20.45
N LEU A 422 -0.97 -32.64 20.76
CA LEU A 422 -1.13 -31.69 21.87
C LEU A 422 -2.40 -31.94 22.68
N GLY A 423 -2.28 -32.85 23.65
CA GLY A 423 -3.02 -32.70 24.90
C GLY A 423 -2.56 -31.40 25.56
N ASP A 424 -3.45 -30.41 25.59
CA ASP A 424 -3.35 -29.13 26.29
C ASP A 424 -2.17 -28.20 25.92
N VAL A 425 -2.21 -27.57 24.73
CA VAL A 425 -1.67 -26.22 24.55
C VAL A 425 -2.56 -25.39 23.61
N LEU A 426 -2.82 -24.17 24.07
CA LEU A 426 -3.65 -23.09 23.51
C LEU A 426 -3.64 -22.93 21.99
N PHE A 427 -4.81 -22.50 21.48
CA PHE A 427 -4.97 -21.77 20.23
C PHE A 427 -3.96 -20.60 20.17
N VAL A 428 -2.81 -20.82 19.53
CA VAL A 428 -1.79 -19.77 19.34
C VAL A 428 -2.24 -18.88 18.19
N PRO A 429 -2.46 -17.57 18.40
CA PRO A 429 -2.68 -16.64 17.31
C PRO A 429 -1.48 -16.70 16.36
N SER A 430 -1.72 -16.76 15.06
CA SER A 430 -0.73 -16.84 13.97
C SER A 430 0.24 -15.64 13.87
N CYS A 431 0.35 -14.83 14.91
CA CYS A 431 1.30 -13.75 15.03
C CYS A 431 2.45 -14.22 15.94
N PHE A 432 3.60 -14.49 15.32
CA PHE A 432 4.90 -14.73 15.96
C PHE A 432 5.05 -16.00 16.78
N VAL A 433 5.74 -16.94 16.15
CA VAL A 433 6.76 -17.72 16.83
C VAL A 433 8.05 -17.37 16.07
N GLU A 434 9.03 -16.74 16.74
CA GLU A 434 10.45 -16.88 16.34
C GLU A 434 10.61 -18.36 16.02
N VAL A 435 11.08 -18.71 14.82
CA VAL A 435 11.18 -20.10 14.36
C VAL A 435 11.65 -20.96 15.53
N ASP A 436 10.71 -21.64 16.18
CA ASP A 436 11.03 -22.32 17.42
C ASP A 436 11.99 -23.45 17.03
N SER A 437 12.86 -23.83 17.94
CA SER A 437 13.64 -25.06 17.87
C SER A 437 12.80 -26.26 17.38
N HIS A 438 11.49 -26.26 17.65
CA HIS A 438 10.51 -27.22 17.13
C HIS A 438 10.21 -27.13 15.63
N VAL A 439 10.10 -25.92 15.06
CA VAL A 439 9.91 -25.72 13.61
C VAL A 439 11.20 -26.05 12.87
N GLU A 440 12.36 -25.71 13.42
CA GLU A 440 13.66 -26.18 12.89
C GLU A 440 13.81 -27.70 12.98
N LEU A 441 13.38 -28.33 14.07
CA LEU A 441 13.39 -29.79 14.20
C LEU A 441 12.43 -30.44 13.19
N LEU A 442 11.24 -29.86 12.97
CA LEU A 442 10.32 -30.30 11.92
C LEU A 442 10.96 -30.10 10.54
N LEU A 443 11.54 -28.94 10.23
CA LEU A 443 12.25 -28.66 8.97
C LEU A 443 13.46 -29.58 8.76
N HIS A 444 14.19 -29.94 9.81
CA HIS A 444 15.32 -30.87 9.76
C HIS A 444 14.84 -32.33 9.60
N GLN A 445 13.74 -32.71 10.25
CA GLN A 445 13.06 -33.98 10.01
C GLN A 445 12.40 -34.02 8.61
N TRP A 446 12.05 -32.86 8.02
CA TRP A 446 11.49 -32.70 6.69
C TRP A 446 12.54 -32.76 5.58
N ASP A 447 13.73 -32.20 5.79
CA ASP A 447 14.82 -32.29 4.82
C ASP A 447 15.33 -33.73 4.68
N GLN A 448 15.20 -34.54 5.75
CA GLN A 448 15.52 -35.97 5.74
C GLN A 448 14.37 -36.91 5.32
N ARG A 449 13.11 -36.45 5.34
CA ARG A 449 11.95 -37.20 4.83
C ARG A 449 11.49 -36.60 3.50
N ASP A 450 12.10 -37.09 2.42
CA ASP A 450 11.72 -36.95 1.02
C ASP A 450 10.67 -35.87 0.69
N LYS A 451 11.12 -34.80 0.01
CA LYS A 451 10.33 -33.71 -0.60
C LYS A 451 9.10 -34.16 -1.43
N VAL A 452 9.01 -35.45 -1.75
CA VAL A 452 7.91 -36.08 -2.50
C VAL A 452 6.71 -36.41 -1.60
N GLU A 453 6.92 -36.69 -0.31
CA GLU A 453 5.87 -37.31 0.53
C GLU A 453 4.70 -36.41 0.92
N MET A 454 4.88 -35.09 1.00
CA MET A 454 3.82 -34.15 1.44
C MET A 454 2.98 -33.57 0.29
N SER A 455 3.33 -33.88 -0.96
CA SER A 455 2.46 -33.55 -2.10
C SER A 455 1.24 -34.49 -2.17
N ASP A 456 1.34 -35.67 -1.55
CA ASP A 456 0.28 -36.67 -1.55
C ASP A 456 -0.64 -36.49 -0.34
N LEU A 457 -1.65 -35.63 -0.51
CA LEU A 457 -2.68 -35.37 0.50
C LEU A 457 -3.47 -36.63 0.91
N ASN A 458 -3.40 -37.71 0.13
CA ASN A 458 -4.08 -38.98 0.46
C ASN A 458 -3.45 -39.73 1.63
N LYS A 459 -2.24 -39.35 2.07
CA LYS A 459 -1.58 -39.95 3.23
C LYS A 459 -2.17 -39.52 4.58
N TYR A 460 -2.97 -38.45 4.62
CA TYR A 460 -3.66 -37.98 5.83
C TYR A 460 -5.02 -38.68 5.98
N SER A 461 -5.41 -38.99 7.23
CA SER A 461 -6.65 -39.72 7.52
C SER A 461 -7.57 -38.98 8.50
N PRO A 462 -8.80 -38.62 8.11
CA PRO A 462 -9.28 -38.58 6.73
C PRO A 462 -8.50 -37.57 5.86
N PRO A 463 -8.42 -37.78 4.52
CA PRO A 463 -7.74 -36.86 3.64
C PRO A 463 -8.48 -35.50 3.62
N PRO A 464 -7.76 -34.37 3.58
CA PRO A 464 -8.39 -33.06 3.48
C PRO A 464 -9.22 -32.99 2.20
N GLN A 465 -10.41 -32.39 2.28
CA GLN A 465 -11.34 -32.33 1.15
C GLN A 465 -11.67 -30.87 0.78
N ALA A 466 -11.80 -30.61 -0.53
CA ALA A 466 -12.15 -29.29 -1.05
C ALA A 466 -13.41 -28.65 -0.41
N PRO A 467 -14.50 -29.39 -0.09
CA PRO A 467 -15.66 -28.85 0.62
C PRO A 467 -15.33 -28.15 1.94
N GLU A 468 -14.38 -28.66 2.72
CA GLU A 468 -13.99 -28.04 4.00
C GLU A 468 -13.33 -26.67 3.78
N LEU A 469 -12.47 -26.57 2.75
CA LEU A 469 -11.83 -25.32 2.36
C LEU A 469 -12.82 -24.32 1.76
N TYR A 470 -13.83 -24.77 1.00
CA TYR A 470 -14.93 -23.90 0.56
C TYR A 470 -15.72 -23.35 1.75
N VAL A 471 -16.01 -24.17 2.78
CA VAL A 471 -16.64 -23.67 4.01
C VAL A 471 -15.76 -22.63 4.69
N ALA A 472 -14.46 -22.90 4.85
CA ALA A 472 -13.53 -21.98 5.46
C ALA A 472 -13.41 -20.65 4.67
N ALA A 473 -13.34 -20.72 3.34
CA ALA A 473 -13.37 -19.54 2.47
C ALA A 473 -14.67 -18.74 2.66
N SER A 474 -15.82 -19.41 2.73
CA SER A 474 -17.11 -18.73 2.97
C SER A 474 -17.14 -17.99 4.30
N LYS A 475 -16.54 -18.54 5.37
CA LYS A 475 -16.45 -17.87 6.68
C LYS A 475 -15.65 -16.57 6.59
N HIS A 476 -14.56 -16.56 5.84
CA HIS A 476 -13.76 -15.34 5.65
C HIS A 476 -14.51 -14.28 4.83
N PHE A 477 -15.18 -14.65 3.74
CA PHE A 477 -16.00 -13.68 2.98
C PHE A 477 -17.16 -13.13 3.82
N GLN A 478 -17.78 -13.96 4.65
CA GLN A 478 -18.81 -13.54 5.60
C GLN A 478 -18.25 -12.59 6.65
N GLN A 479 -17.06 -12.86 7.20
CA GLN A 479 -16.40 -11.99 8.16
C GLN A 479 -16.04 -10.64 7.54
N ALA A 480 -15.46 -10.63 6.33
CA ALA A 480 -15.18 -9.40 5.59
C ALA A 480 -16.46 -8.59 5.36
N LYS A 481 -17.54 -9.24 4.91
CA LYS A 481 -18.85 -8.62 4.75
C LYS A 481 -19.35 -7.98 6.05
N MET A 482 -19.33 -8.72 7.16
CA MET A 482 -19.80 -8.23 8.46
C MET A 482 -18.98 -7.03 8.96
N ILE A 483 -17.67 -7.05 8.78
CA ILE A 483 -16.80 -5.92 9.14
C ILE A 483 -17.18 -4.68 8.34
N LEU A 484 -17.31 -4.82 7.02
CA LEU A 484 -17.56 -3.72 6.09
C LEU A 484 -18.97 -3.13 6.23
N GLU A 485 -19.99 -3.96 6.48
CA GLU A 485 -21.37 -3.49 6.69
C GLU A 485 -21.54 -2.67 7.99
N ASN A 486 -20.61 -2.82 8.94
CA ASN A 486 -20.60 -2.07 10.19
C ASN A 486 -19.79 -0.76 10.11
N ILE A 487 -19.17 -0.43 8.97
CA ILE A 487 -18.44 0.83 8.81
C ILE A 487 -19.45 1.98 8.64
N PRO A 488 -19.41 3.01 9.51
CA PRO A 488 -20.26 4.17 9.35
C PRO A 488 -19.81 4.99 8.13
N ASN A 489 -20.76 5.45 7.31
CA ASN A 489 -20.52 6.20 6.08
C ASN A 489 -19.57 5.49 5.11
N PRO A 490 -19.97 4.34 4.53
CA PRO A 490 -19.12 3.56 3.65
C PRO A 490 -18.76 4.36 2.39
N ASP A 491 -17.48 4.38 2.06
CA ASP A 491 -16.97 4.98 0.82
C ASP A 491 -17.13 4.03 -0.38
N HIS A 492 -16.64 4.49 -1.53
CA HIS A 492 -16.65 3.70 -2.76
C HIS A 492 -15.85 2.40 -2.66
N GLU A 493 -14.79 2.38 -1.86
CA GLU A 493 -13.94 1.21 -1.71
C GLU A 493 -14.64 0.12 -0.91
N VAL A 494 -15.25 0.47 0.24
CA VAL A 494 -16.11 -0.43 1.02
C VAL A 494 -17.21 -1.03 0.13
N SER A 495 -17.84 -0.18 -0.70
CA SER A 495 -18.89 -0.60 -1.63
C SER A 495 -18.38 -1.58 -2.69
N ARG A 496 -17.18 -1.36 -3.25
CA ARG A 496 -16.56 -2.28 -4.22
C ARG A 496 -16.23 -3.64 -3.61
N ILE A 497 -15.65 -3.66 -2.40
CA ILE A 497 -15.32 -4.92 -1.73
C ILE A 497 -16.59 -5.69 -1.38
N LEU A 498 -17.65 -5.03 -0.92
CA LEU A 498 -18.94 -5.68 -0.64
C LEU A 498 -19.59 -6.30 -1.89
N LYS A 499 -19.42 -5.68 -3.07
CA LYS A 499 -19.87 -6.26 -4.36
C LYS A 499 -19.16 -7.57 -4.70
N VAL A 500 -17.99 -7.84 -4.12
CA VAL A 500 -17.23 -9.08 -4.31
C VAL A 500 -17.48 -10.08 -3.17
N ALA A 501 -17.42 -9.62 -1.92
CA ALA A 501 -17.57 -10.46 -0.73
C ALA A 501 -18.93 -11.16 -0.69
N LYS A 502 -20.01 -10.47 -1.05
CA LYS A 502 -21.38 -11.02 -0.98
C LYS A 502 -21.60 -12.17 -1.97
N PRO A 503 -21.31 -12.03 -3.28
CA PRO A 503 -21.39 -13.16 -4.21
C PRO A 503 -20.44 -14.30 -3.83
N ASN A 504 -19.18 -14.00 -3.50
CA ASN A 504 -18.19 -15.04 -3.22
C ASN A 504 -18.56 -15.86 -1.97
N PHE A 505 -19.11 -15.23 -0.93
CA PHE A 505 -19.68 -15.95 0.20
C PHE A 505 -20.72 -17.00 -0.22
N VAL A 506 -21.67 -16.61 -1.08
CA VAL A 506 -22.73 -17.49 -1.57
C VAL A 506 -22.16 -18.61 -2.44
N VAL A 507 -21.29 -18.27 -3.39
CA VAL A 507 -20.66 -19.24 -4.30
C VAL A 507 -19.86 -20.29 -3.53
N MET A 508 -19.08 -19.89 -2.52
CA MET A 508 -18.32 -20.83 -1.70
C MET A 508 -19.25 -21.77 -0.91
N LYS A 509 -20.38 -21.28 -0.38
CA LYS A 509 -21.37 -22.16 0.27
C LYS A 509 -22.02 -23.16 -0.68
N LEU A 510 -22.30 -22.76 -1.92
CA LEU A 510 -22.85 -23.67 -2.94
C LEU A 510 -21.86 -24.78 -3.30
N LEU A 511 -20.59 -24.43 -3.51
CA LEU A 511 -19.52 -25.40 -3.79
C LEU A 511 -19.30 -26.36 -2.62
N ALA A 512 -19.31 -25.86 -1.38
CA ALA A 512 -19.26 -26.68 -0.18
C ALA A 512 -20.42 -27.69 -0.10
N GLY A 513 -21.61 -27.32 -0.59
CA GLY A 513 -22.78 -28.19 -0.70
C GLY A 513 -22.74 -29.18 -1.88
N GLY A 514 -21.65 -29.22 -2.65
CA GLY A 514 -21.49 -30.13 -3.80
C GLY A 514 -22.02 -29.59 -5.13
N HIS A 515 -22.43 -28.32 -5.21
CA HIS A 515 -22.84 -27.71 -6.48
C HIS A 515 -21.67 -27.75 -7.48
N LYS A 516 -21.91 -28.24 -8.70
CA LYS A 516 -20.88 -28.40 -9.74
C LYS A 516 -19.65 -29.20 -9.28
N LYS A 517 -19.82 -30.17 -8.37
CA LYS A 517 -18.73 -31.07 -7.93
C LYS A 517 -18.12 -31.84 -9.10
N GLU A 518 -18.96 -32.39 -9.98
CA GLU A 518 -18.53 -33.17 -11.16
C GLU A 518 -18.07 -32.30 -12.34
N SER A 519 -18.26 -30.97 -12.29
CA SER A 519 -17.85 -30.08 -13.37
C SER A 519 -16.33 -29.87 -13.34
N LYS A 520 -15.68 -30.15 -14.46
CA LYS A 520 -14.25 -29.84 -14.68
C LYS A 520 -14.04 -28.48 -15.34
N VAL A 521 -15.11 -27.72 -15.59
CA VAL A 521 -15.02 -26.38 -16.16
C VAL A 521 -14.44 -25.43 -15.11
N PRO A 522 -13.31 -24.75 -15.40
CA PRO A 522 -12.74 -23.79 -14.46
C PRO A 522 -13.68 -22.61 -14.19
N PRO A 523 -13.63 -22.04 -12.98
CA PRO A 523 -14.35 -20.80 -12.68
C PRO A 523 -13.77 -19.62 -13.47
N GLU A 524 -14.61 -18.64 -13.75
CA GLU A 524 -14.21 -17.33 -14.27
C GLU A 524 -14.00 -16.36 -13.09
N PHE A 525 -12.93 -15.57 -13.16
CA PHE A 525 -12.59 -14.55 -12.17
C PHE A 525 -12.82 -13.16 -12.77
N ASP A 526 -13.92 -12.52 -12.36
CA ASP A 526 -14.31 -11.20 -12.86
C ASP A 526 -13.82 -10.07 -11.95
N PHE A 527 -12.79 -9.34 -12.40
CA PHE A 527 -12.20 -8.20 -11.69
C PHE A 527 -12.90 -6.86 -11.97
N SER A 528 -14.00 -6.83 -12.73
CA SER A 528 -14.71 -5.58 -13.07
C SER A 528 -15.24 -4.81 -11.86
N ALA A 529 -15.59 -5.51 -10.78
CA ALA A 529 -16.07 -4.88 -9.55
C ALA A 529 -14.93 -4.34 -8.67
N HIS A 530 -13.76 -4.99 -8.68
CA HIS A 530 -12.61 -4.64 -7.84
C HIS A 530 -11.30 -5.15 -8.44
N LYS A 531 -10.31 -4.26 -8.53
CA LYS A 531 -8.98 -4.49 -9.15
C LYS A 531 -8.13 -5.59 -8.51
N TYR A 532 -8.36 -5.92 -7.24
CA TYR A 532 -7.57 -6.93 -6.52
C TYR A 532 -8.37 -8.18 -6.16
N PHE A 533 -9.70 -8.15 -6.27
CA PHE A 533 -10.54 -9.25 -5.78
C PHE A 533 -11.61 -9.55 -6.84
N PRO A 534 -11.58 -10.74 -7.44
CA PRO A 534 -12.55 -11.11 -8.46
C PRO A 534 -13.86 -11.61 -7.86
N VAL A 535 -14.96 -11.36 -8.55
CA VAL A 535 -16.19 -12.14 -8.37
C VAL A 535 -15.98 -13.50 -9.02
N VAL A 536 -16.15 -14.58 -8.25
CA VAL A 536 -16.02 -15.96 -8.73
C VAL A 536 -17.32 -16.37 -9.41
N LYS A 537 -17.26 -16.63 -10.72
CA LYS A 537 -18.42 -17.13 -11.49
C LYS A 537 -18.22 -18.59 -11.84
N LEU A 538 -19.24 -19.40 -11.55
CA LEU A 538 -19.24 -20.81 -11.92
C LEU A 538 -19.87 -20.96 -13.31
N VAL A 539 -19.05 -21.33 -14.31
CA VAL A 539 -19.49 -21.59 -15.69
C VAL A 539 -20.17 -22.94 -15.83
#